data_AF-A0A3N5KP56-F1
#
_entry.id   AF-A0A3N5KP56-F1
#
_cell.length_a   1.000
_cell.length_b   1.000
_cell.length_c   1.000
_cell.angle_alpha   90.00
_cell.angle_beta   90.00
_cell.angle_gamma   90.00
#
_symmetry.space_group_name_H-M   'P 1'
#
loop_
_entity.id
_entity.type
_entity.pdbx_description
1 polymer ?
#
loop_
_entity_poly.entity_id
_entity_poly.type
_entity_poly.pdbx_seq_one_letter_code
_entity_poly.pdbx_strand_id
1 'polypeptide(L)'
;DESCGKCIPCRAGTVQMNDILRRITKGEASPNDLDTLEQLACLLRETSLCGLGQGAPNPVTSTLRYFRAEYDAHVRDHRCPAGHCTIDGQKGGGQ
;
A
#
# COMPACT_ATOMS: atom_id res chain seq x y z
N ASP A 1 4.51 -2.94 15.40
CA ASP A 1 3.10 -3.19 15.12
C ASP A 1 2.35 -2.38 16.16
N GLU A 2 1.63 -1.36 15.72
CA GLU A 2 1.04 -0.33 16.60
C GLU A 2 -0.46 -0.58 16.86
N SER A 3 -1.04 -1.60 16.23
CA SER A 3 -2.46 -1.92 16.40
C SER A 3 -2.73 -2.52 17.76
N CYS A 4 -3.74 -2.01 18.48
CA CYS A 4 -4.22 -2.60 19.73
C CYS A 4 -5.09 -3.86 19.52
N GLY A 5 -5.41 -4.22 18.27
CA GLY A 5 -6.13 -5.46 17.93
C GLY A 5 -7.64 -5.51 18.21
N LYS A 6 -8.23 -4.44 18.77
CA LYS A 6 -9.64 -4.43 19.24
C LYS A 6 -10.70 -4.47 18.14
N CYS A 7 -10.42 -3.96 16.94
CA CYS A 7 -11.36 -4.00 15.82
C CYS A 7 -10.77 -4.71 14.62
N ILE A 8 -11.59 -5.56 13.98
CA ILE A 8 -11.23 -6.33 12.79
C ILE A 8 -10.77 -5.44 11.63
N PRO A 9 -11.48 -4.36 11.24
CA PRO A 9 -11.05 -3.53 10.10
C PRO A 9 -9.63 -2.97 10.31
N CYS A 10 -9.31 -2.46 11.49
CA CYS A 10 -7.95 -2.02 11.79
C CYS A 10 -6.96 -3.18 11.85
N ARG A 11 -7.22 -4.25 12.62
CA ARG A 11 -6.24 -5.33 12.83
C ARG A 11 -5.90 -6.09 11.55
N ALA A 12 -6.92 -6.51 10.80
CA ALA A 12 -6.73 -7.31 9.60
C ALA A 12 -6.41 -6.44 8.39
N GLY A 13 -7.10 -5.30 8.26
CA GLY A 13 -6.93 -4.48 7.07
C GLY A 13 -5.60 -3.72 7.02
N THR A 14 -4.98 -3.33 8.16
CA THR A 14 -3.62 -2.77 8.10
C THR A 14 -2.58 -3.81 7.66
N VAL A 15 -2.76 -5.08 8.05
CA VAL A 15 -1.91 -6.19 7.59
C VAL A 15 -2.08 -6.37 6.08
N GLN A 16 -3.32 -6.44 5.59
CA GLN A 16 -3.60 -6.60 4.17
C GLN A 16 -3.08 -5.42 3.33
N MET A 17 -3.24 -4.18 3.82
CA MET A 17 -2.65 -3.00 3.17
C MET A 17 -1.12 -3.09 3.14
N ASN A 18 -0.48 -3.52 4.23
CA ASN A 18 0.97 -3.70 4.28
C ASN A 18 1.44 -4.76 3.26
N ASP A 19 0.74 -5.89 3.16
CA ASP A 19 1.08 -6.96 2.23
C ASP A 19 0.98 -6.49 0.77
N ILE A 20 -0.06 -5.72 0.43
CA ILE A 20 -0.19 -5.11 -0.91
C ILE A 20 0.99 -4.15 -1.17
N LEU A 21 1.30 -3.26 -0.24
CA LEU A 21 2.44 -2.34 -0.39
C LEU A 21 3.76 -3.10 -0.56
N ARG A 22 3.98 -4.18 0.18
CA ARG A 22 5.17 -5.03 0.01
C ARG A 22 5.23 -5.65 -1.38
N ARG A 23 4.12 -6.19 -1.88
CA ARG A 23 4.04 -6.71 -3.25
C ARG A 23 4.31 -5.62 -4.30
N ILE A 24 3.81 -4.40 -4.10
CA ILE A 24 4.11 -3.25 -4.96
C ILE A 24 5.62 -2.99 -4.99
N THR A 25 6.28 -2.91 -3.84
CA THR A 25 7.74 -2.68 -3.76
C THR A 25 8.60 -3.81 -4.32
N LYS A 26 8.01 -4.99 -4.55
CA LYS A 26 8.69 -6.13 -5.17
C LYS A 26 8.34 -6.31 -6.66
N GLY A 27 7.41 -5.50 -7.17
CA GLY A 27 6.86 -5.67 -8.52
C GLY A 27 6.00 -6.92 -8.67
N GLU A 28 5.42 -7.44 -7.59
CA GLU A 28 4.53 -8.62 -7.59
C GLU A 28 3.04 -8.22 -7.52
N ALA A 29 2.74 -6.92 -7.50
CA ALA A 29 1.39 -6.39 -7.46
C ALA A 29 0.84 -6.16 -8.87
N SER A 30 -0.48 -6.23 -8.98
CA SER A 30 -1.27 -5.98 -10.17
C SER A 30 -2.04 -4.65 -10.07
N PRO A 31 -2.55 -4.09 -11.18
CA PRO A 31 -3.40 -2.91 -11.12
C PRO A 31 -4.61 -3.04 -10.18
N ASN A 32 -5.20 -4.24 -10.10
CA ASN A 32 -6.34 -4.53 -9.21
C ASN A 32 -5.97 -4.44 -7.71
N ASP A 33 -4.68 -4.59 -7.38
CA ASP A 33 -4.22 -4.39 -6.01
C ASP A 33 -4.31 -2.91 -5.59
N LEU A 34 -4.21 -1.95 -6.53
CA LEU A 34 -4.41 -0.52 -6.22
C LEU A 34 -5.87 -0.23 -5.86
N ASP A 35 -6.82 -0.80 -6.61
CA ASP A 35 -8.25 -0.65 -6.31
C ASP A 35 -8.59 -1.28 -4.95
N THR A 36 -8.01 -2.45 -4.66
CA THR A 36 -8.14 -3.12 -3.36
C THR A 36 -7.57 -2.25 -2.24
N LEU A 37 -6.41 -1.62 -2.47
CA LEU A 37 -5.76 -0.75 -1.50
C LEU A 37 -6.60 0.49 -1.18
N GLU A 38 -7.25 1.09 -2.19
CA GLU A 38 -8.19 2.21 -2.00
C GLU A 38 -9.43 1.80 -1.21
N GLN A 39 -10.02 0.64 -1.52
CA GLN A 39 -11.18 0.11 -0.82
C GLN A 39 -10.87 -0.18 0.65
N LEU A 40 -9.74 -0.82 0.93
CA LEU A 40 -9.27 -1.06 2.30
C LEU A 40 -9.06 0.25 3.04
N ALA A 41 -8.42 1.22 2.41
CA ALA A 41 -8.19 2.52 3.02
C ALA A 41 -9.51 3.23 3.40
N CYS A 42 -10.52 3.15 2.53
CA CYS A 42 -11.86 3.65 2.80
C CYS A 42 -12.51 2.92 3.99
N LEU A 43 -12.47 1.59 3.97
CA LEU A 43 -13.02 0.72 5.01
C LEU A 43 -12.42 1.04 6.39
N LEU A 44 -11.09 1.17 6.48
CA LEU A 44 -10.42 1.45 7.76
C LEU A 44 -10.82 2.81 8.31
N ARG A 45 -10.89 3.83 7.45
CA ARG A 45 -11.27 5.19 7.82
C ARG A 45 -12.68 5.26 8.38
N GLU A 46 -13.61 4.51 7.80
CA GLU A 46 -15.04 4.62 8.11
C GLU A 46 -15.50 3.67 9.22
N THR A 47 -14.82 2.52 9.40
CA THR A 47 -15.33 1.44 10.27
C THR A 47 -14.44 1.11 11.46
N SER A 48 -13.26 1.72 11.58
CA SER A 48 -12.40 1.55 12.75
C SER A 48 -12.95 2.28 13.98
N LEU A 49 -12.80 1.66 15.16
CA LEU A 49 -13.37 2.15 16.41
C LEU A 49 -12.67 3.37 17.02
N CYS A 50 -11.43 3.66 16.64
CA CYS A 50 -10.64 4.75 17.22
C CYS A 50 -9.89 5.55 16.15
N GLY A 51 -9.47 6.77 16.51
CA GLY A 51 -8.78 7.68 15.60
C GLY A 51 -7.46 7.12 15.04
N LEU A 52 -6.77 6.24 15.76
CA LEU A 52 -5.57 5.56 15.25
C LEU A 52 -5.92 4.62 14.09
N GLY A 53 -6.95 3.79 14.24
CA GLY A 53 -7.40 2.89 13.16
C GLY A 53 -7.98 3.65 11.97
N GLN A 54 -8.71 4.74 12.23
CA GLN A 54 -9.25 5.60 11.19
C GLN A 54 -8.16 6.38 10.43
N GLY A 55 -7.08 6.75 11.13
CA GLY A 55 -5.94 7.49 10.57
C GLY A 55 -4.85 6.60 9.96
N ALA A 56 -4.80 5.31 10.28
CA ALA A 56 -3.86 4.34 9.72
C ALA A 56 -3.77 4.36 8.17
N PRO A 57 -4.87 4.50 7.41
CA PRO A 57 -4.80 4.55 5.94
C PRO A 57 -4.39 5.92 5.36
N ASN A 58 -4.21 6.97 6.16
CA ASN A 58 -3.89 8.32 5.66
C ASN A 58 -2.59 8.40 4.84
N PRO A 59 -1.48 7.74 5.25
CA PRO A 59 -0.27 7.73 4.43
C PRO A 59 -0.52 7.11 3.06
N VAL A 60 -1.29 6.01 2.99
CA VAL A 60 -1.56 5.30 1.73
C VAL A 60 -2.48 6.10 0.81
N THR A 61 -3.55 6.68 1.35
CA THR A 61 -4.47 7.50 0.54
C THR A 61 -3.78 8.76 0.00
N SER A 62 -2.93 9.40 0.80
CA SER A 62 -2.20 10.57 0.34
C SER A 62 -1.17 10.23 -0.73
N THR A 63 -0.42 9.13 -0.59
CA THR A 63 0.56 8.74 -1.60
C THR A 63 -0.09 8.24 -2.89
N LEU A 64 -1.20 7.50 -2.80
CA LEU A 64 -2.00 7.12 -3.99
C LEU A 64 -2.50 8.34 -4.75
N ARG A 65 -2.88 9.42 -4.05
CA ARG A 65 -3.35 10.66 -4.67
C ARG A 65 -2.22 11.44 -5.33
N TYR A 66 -1.11 11.65 -4.63
CA TYR A 66 -0.05 12.56 -5.09
C TYR A 66 1.02 11.88 -5.95
N PHE A 67 1.21 10.58 -5.81
CA PHE A 67 2.25 9.80 -6.50
C PHE A 67 1.66 8.65 -7.32
N ARG A 68 0.42 8.80 -7.85
CA ARG A 68 -0.26 7.75 -8.62
C ARG A 68 0.60 7.16 -9.74
N ALA A 69 1.32 8.02 -10.45
CA ALA A 69 2.21 7.60 -11.53
C ALA A 69 3.31 6.64 -11.07
N GLU A 70 3.82 6.79 -9.84
CA GLU A 70 4.80 5.85 -9.27
C GLU A 70 4.16 4.49 -8.94
N TYR A 71 2.95 4.49 -8.38
CA TYR A 71 2.19 3.25 -8.17
C TYR A 71 1.94 2.52 -9.49
N ASP A 72 1.48 3.25 -10.51
CA ASP A 72 1.23 2.69 -11.84
C ASP A 72 2.51 2.09 -12.45
N ALA A 73 3.66 2.75 -12.33
CA ALA A 73 4.94 2.22 -12.79
C ALA A 73 5.34 0.90 -12.07
N HIS A 74 5.08 0.80 -10.77
CA HIS A 74 5.38 -0.44 -10.01
C HIS A 74 4.45 -1.60 -10.40
N VAL A 75 3.17 -1.34 -10.70
CA VAL A 75 2.19 -2.41 -10.95
C VAL A 75 2.00 -2.75 -12.43
N ARG A 76 2.39 -1.87 -13.36
CA ARG A 76 2.28 -2.08 -14.80
C ARG A 76 3.62 -2.40 -15.45
N ASP A 77 4.64 -1.59 -15.11
CA ASP A 77 5.97 -1.72 -15.70
C ASP A 77 6.91 -2.56 -14.83
N HIS A 78 6.43 -2.97 -13.64
CA HIS A 78 7.23 -3.67 -12.63
C HIS A 78 8.57 -2.96 -12.41
N ARG A 79 8.54 -1.64 -12.23
CA ARG A 79 9.73 -0.80 -12.11
C ARG A 79 9.53 0.27 -11.04
N CYS A 80 10.60 0.57 -10.30
CA CYS A 80 10.65 1.70 -9.38
C CYS A 80 11.23 2.94 -10.07
N PRO A 81 10.47 4.03 -10.31
CA PRO A 81 11.02 5.25 -10.90
C PRO A 81 12.08 5.91 -10.03
N ALA A 82 11.96 5.78 -8.70
CA ALA A 82 12.91 6.33 -7.74
C ALA A 82 14.17 5.46 -7.52
N GLY A 83 14.23 4.26 -8.11
CA GLY A 83 15.38 3.36 -8.01
C GLY A 83 15.64 2.76 -6.62
N HIS A 84 14.70 2.89 -5.67
CA HIS A 84 14.91 2.45 -4.28
C HIS A 84 14.33 1.07 -3.96
N CYS A 85 13.29 0.64 -4.67
CA CYS A 85 12.65 -0.65 -4.41
C CYS A 85 13.43 -1.81 -5.05
N THR A 86 13.49 -2.95 -4.35
CA THR A 86 14.07 -4.19 -4.86
C THR A 86 12.99 -4.98 -5.60
N ILE A 87 12.88 -4.75 -6.90
CA ILE A 87 11.94 -5.48 -7.76
C ILE A 87 12.53 -6.84 -8.13
N ASP A 88 11.80 -7.92 -7.83
CA ASP A 88 12.26 -9.29 -8.06
C ASP A 88 12.35 -9.55 -9.58
N GLY A 89 13.58 -9.55 -10.12
CA GLY A 89 13.87 -9.70 -11.55
C GLY A 89 14.59 -8.52 -12.19
N GLN A 90 14.62 -7.35 -11.54
CA GLN A 90 15.45 -6.19 -11.94
C GLN A 90 16.67 -6.10 -11.01
N LYS A 91 17.66 -6.99 -11.19
CA LYS A 91 18.99 -6.76 -10.62
C LYS A 91 19.66 -5.61 -11.37
N GLY A 92 19.79 -4.46 -10.72
CA GLY A 92 20.72 -3.41 -11.13
C GLY A 92 20.08 -2.26 -11.91
N GLY A 93 19.99 -1.13 -11.25
CA GLY A 93 19.61 0.15 -11.86
C GLY A 93 19.89 1.34 -10.95
N GLY A 94 20.91 1.24 -10.09
CA GLY A 94 21.49 2.40 -9.43
C GLY A 94 22.65 2.90 -10.29
N GLN A 95 22.44 4.01 -10.99
CA GLN A 95 23.50 4.99 -11.24
C GLN A 95 23.68 5.80 -9.96
#